data_AF-A0A961MKE1-F1
#
_entry.id   AF-A0A961MKE1-F1
#
_cell.length_a   1.000
_cell.length_b   1.000
_cell.length_c   1.000
_cell.angle_alpha   90.00
_cell.angle_beta   90.00
_cell.angle_gamma   90.00
#
_symmetry.space_group_name_H-M   'P 1'
#
loop_
_entity.id
_entity.type
_entity.pdbx_description
1 polymer ?
#
loop_
_entity_poly.entity_id
_entity_poly.type
_entity_poly.pdbx_seq_one_letter_code
_entity_poly.pdbx_strand_id
1 'polypeptide(L)'
;MAGKRVKGQAFNLLCVAQAGRLEYEAVLLTLSFRAANPGFKGRLIVAEPQPGPLWKGETRLSSPVRALLEAAGAEILPFEARVFGQDYPQGNKIEALGILPANEPFVFFDTDTLFTAPIDTVRFDF
;
A
#
# COMPACT_ATOMS: atom_id res chain seq x y z
N MET A 1 -10.52 10.57 26.18
CA MET A 1 -9.09 10.47 26.58
C MET A 1 -8.29 10.52 25.31
N ALA A 2 -7.65 11.65 24.99
CA ALA A 2 -6.79 11.75 23.82
C ALA A 2 -5.49 11.01 24.12
N GLY A 3 -5.13 10.04 23.27
CA GLY A 3 -3.91 9.26 23.40
C GLY A 3 -2.69 10.18 23.44
N LYS A 4 -1.72 9.87 24.31
CA LYS A 4 -0.50 10.65 24.44
C LYS A 4 0.32 10.47 23.14
N ARG A 5 0.49 11.53 22.37
CA ARG A 5 1.26 11.56 21.12
C ARG A 5 2.68 11.04 21.32
N VAL A 6 2.98 9.84 20.82
CA VAL A 6 4.34 9.28 20.86
C VAL A 6 5.10 9.76 19.61
N LYS A 7 6.04 10.68 19.80
CA LYS A 7 7.01 11.03 18.75
C LYS A 7 7.78 9.76 18.36
N GLY A 8 7.69 9.33 17.10
CA GLY A 8 8.41 8.17 16.58
C GLY A 8 7.67 6.82 16.67
N GLN A 9 6.35 6.81 16.90
CA GLN A 9 5.55 5.59 16.75
C GLN A 9 5.65 5.07 15.31
N ALA A 10 5.95 3.78 15.15
CA ALA A 10 5.92 3.13 13.84
C ALA A 10 4.46 2.99 13.36
N PHE A 11 4.25 3.18 12.06
CA PHE A 11 2.95 3.02 11.40
C PHE A 11 3.15 2.37 10.03
N ASN A 12 2.11 1.75 9.49
CA ASN A 12 2.17 1.10 8.19
C ASN A 12 1.77 2.08 7.06
N LEU A 13 2.48 2.05 5.95
CA LEU A 13 2.00 2.65 4.70
C LEU A 13 1.23 1.58 3.93
N LEU A 14 0.03 1.91 3.46
CA LEU A 14 -0.77 1.03 2.60
C LEU A 14 -1.02 1.71 1.25
N CYS A 15 -0.82 0.98 0.16
CA CYS A 15 -1.37 1.32 -1.16
C CYS A 15 -1.94 0.06 -1.84
N VAL A 16 -2.71 0.21 -2.91
CA VAL A 16 -3.24 -0.92 -3.71
C VAL A 16 -2.54 -0.96 -5.06
N ALA A 17 -1.99 -2.11 -5.45
CA ALA A 17 -1.43 -2.29 -6.78
C ALA A 17 -1.93 -3.57 -7.42
N GLN A 18 -2.18 -3.53 -8.72
CA GLN A 18 -2.62 -4.65 -9.52
C GLN A 18 -2.07 -4.52 -10.95
N ALA A 19 -2.13 -5.61 -11.72
CA ALA A 19 -1.69 -5.65 -13.11
C ALA A 19 -2.18 -4.45 -13.94
N GLY A 20 -1.33 -3.99 -14.87
CA GLY A 20 -1.62 -2.85 -15.75
C GLY A 20 -1.02 -1.56 -15.22
N ARG A 21 -1.66 -0.41 -15.45
CA ARG A 21 -1.08 0.91 -15.09
C ARG A 21 -0.64 1.01 -13.63
N LEU A 22 -1.44 0.48 -12.70
CA LEU A 22 -1.24 0.57 -11.25
C LEU A 22 0.05 -0.08 -10.78
N GLU A 23 0.53 -1.14 -11.44
CA GLU A 23 1.77 -1.81 -11.03
C GLU A 23 2.99 -0.90 -11.25
N TYR A 24 3.01 -0.11 -12.32
CA TYR A 24 4.08 0.85 -12.60
C TYR A 24 4.00 2.08 -11.71
N GLU A 25 2.80 2.53 -11.37
CA GLU A 25 2.59 3.59 -10.37
C GLU A 25 3.15 3.16 -9.01
N ALA A 26 2.91 1.90 -8.61
CA ALA A 26 3.43 1.35 -7.35
C ALA A 26 4.96 1.34 -7.31
N VAL A 27 5.62 1.11 -8.45
CA VAL A 27 7.08 1.22 -8.56
C VAL A 27 7.55 2.63 -8.24
N LEU A 28 6.94 3.65 -8.86
CA LEU A 28 7.31 5.05 -8.62
C LEU A 28 7.04 5.47 -7.17
N LEU A 29 5.88 5.09 -6.62
CA LEU A 29 5.55 5.33 -5.22
C LEU A 29 6.60 4.71 -4.29
N THR A 30 6.89 3.41 -4.48
CA THR A 30 7.80 2.66 -3.61
C THR A 30 9.22 3.22 -3.66
N LEU A 31 9.74 3.47 -4.86
CA LEU A 31 11.10 3.99 -5.03
C LEU A 31 11.23 5.42 -4.48
N SER A 32 10.27 6.30 -4.76
CA SER A 32 10.28 7.67 -4.24
C SER A 32 10.11 7.69 -2.71
N PHE A 33 9.25 6.83 -2.16
CA PHE A 33 9.08 6.66 -0.73
C PHE A 33 10.38 6.22 -0.07
N ARG A 34 11.05 5.19 -0.60
CA ARG A 34 12.31 4.68 -0.03
C ARG A 34 13.44 5.70 -0.14
N ALA A 35 13.54 6.43 -1.24
CA ALA A 35 14.52 7.49 -1.40
C ALA A 35 14.31 8.63 -0.38
N ALA A 36 13.07 9.02 -0.14
CA ALA A 36 12.74 10.07 0.83
C ALA A 36 12.77 9.59 2.30
N ASN A 37 12.63 8.28 2.54
CA ASN A 37 12.46 7.69 3.87
C ASN A 37 13.38 6.49 4.14
N PRO A 38 14.72 6.63 4.03
CA PRO A 38 15.65 5.52 4.19
C PRO A 38 15.61 4.88 5.59
N GLY A 39 15.18 5.63 6.61
CA GLY A 39 15.08 5.18 8.00
C GLY A 39 13.68 4.73 8.44
N PHE A 40 12.70 4.62 7.53
CA PHE A 40 11.32 4.28 7.88
C PHE A 40 11.24 2.97 8.66
N LYS A 41 10.61 3.02 9.84
CA LYS A 41 10.54 1.89 10.79
C LYS A 41 9.29 1.03 10.64
N GLY A 42 8.30 1.50 9.89
CA GLY A 42 7.08 0.76 9.60
C GLY A 42 7.17 -0.11 8.37
N ARG A 43 6.03 -0.71 7.99
CA ARG A 43 5.91 -1.55 6.79
C ARG A 43 5.39 -0.72 5.62
N LEU A 44 5.92 -0.97 4.42
CA LEU A 44 5.36 -0.47 3.17
C LEU A 44 4.56 -1.62 2.55
N ILE A 45 3.24 -1.61 2.73
CA ILE A 45 2.35 -2.69 2.32
C ILE A 45 1.71 -2.32 0.98
N VAL A 46 1.91 -3.20 -0.01
CA VAL A 46 1.24 -3.16 -1.31
C VAL A 46 0.16 -4.22 -1.31
N ALA A 47 -1.10 -3.80 -1.20
CA ALA A 47 -2.24 -4.70 -1.26
C ALA A 47 -2.52 -5.11 -2.70
N GLU A 48 -2.46 -6.42 -2.97
CA GLU A 48 -2.65 -6.99 -4.30
C GLU A 48 -3.96 -7.78 -4.37
N PRO A 49 -4.98 -7.30 -5.09
CA PRO A 49 -6.19 -8.08 -5.31
C PRO A 49 -5.84 -9.35 -6.09
N GLN A 50 -6.31 -10.50 -5.63
CA GLN A 50 -6.17 -11.77 -6.34
C GLN A 50 -7.31 -11.97 -7.36
N PRO A 51 -7.05 -12.70 -8.46
CA PRO A 51 -8.09 -13.11 -9.38
C PRO A 51 -9.19 -13.88 -8.65
N GLY A 52 -10.43 -13.67 -9.06
CA GLY A 52 -11.59 -14.26 -8.41
C GLY A 52 -12.87 -13.97 -9.19
N PRO A 53 -14.04 -14.40 -8.68
CA PRO A 53 -15.31 -14.30 -9.42
C PRO A 53 -15.70 -12.86 -9.77
N LEU A 54 -15.20 -11.86 -9.04
CA LEU A 54 -15.46 -10.45 -9.29
C LEU A 54 -14.44 -9.76 -10.22
N TRP A 55 -13.41 -10.48 -10.69
CA TRP A 55 -12.40 -9.97 -11.62
C TRP A 55 -12.35 -10.85 -12.87
N LYS A 56 -12.61 -10.27 -14.06
CA LYS A 56 -12.61 -11.03 -15.32
C LYS A 56 -11.21 -11.23 -15.91
N GLY A 57 -10.21 -10.49 -15.43
CA GLY A 57 -8.84 -10.52 -15.91
C GLY A 57 -7.83 -10.81 -14.80
N GLU A 58 -6.56 -10.91 -15.20
CA GLU A 58 -5.46 -11.00 -14.26
C GLU A 58 -5.32 -9.70 -13.47
N THR A 59 -5.12 -9.82 -12.16
CA THR A 59 -4.95 -8.69 -11.24
C THR A 59 -3.61 -8.72 -10.52
N ARG A 60 -2.90 -9.85 -10.51
CA ARG A 60 -1.59 -9.95 -9.87
C ARG A 60 -0.54 -9.13 -10.62
N LEU A 61 0.35 -8.52 -9.86
CA LEU A 61 1.53 -7.83 -10.36
C LEU A 61 2.35 -8.76 -11.24
N SER A 62 2.89 -8.24 -12.34
CA SER A 62 3.81 -9.01 -13.17
C SER A 62 5.07 -9.39 -12.39
N SER A 63 5.67 -10.55 -12.71
CA SER A 63 6.85 -11.04 -11.98
C SER A 63 8.01 -10.04 -11.93
N PRO A 64 8.36 -9.29 -13.01
CA PRO A 64 9.39 -8.28 -12.95
C PRO A 64 9.07 -7.12 -11.99
N VAL A 65 7.80 -6.68 -11.94
CA VAL A 65 7.38 -5.57 -11.08
C VAL A 65 7.34 -6.00 -9.61
N ARG A 66 6.79 -7.19 -9.34
CA ARG A 66 6.85 -7.81 -8.01
C ARG A 66 8.28 -7.85 -7.47
N ALA A 67 9.22 -8.36 -8.26
CA ALA A 67 10.62 -8.46 -7.85
C ALA A 67 11.23 -7.09 -7.53
N LEU A 68 10.89 -6.05 -8.30
CA LEU A 68 11.38 -4.69 -8.05
C LEU A 68 10.80 -4.11 -6.76
N LEU A 69 9.50 -4.28 -6.52
CA LEU A 69 8.83 -3.80 -5.30
C LEU A 69 9.40 -4.48 -4.05
N GLU A 70 9.55 -5.80 -4.09
CA GLU A 70 10.14 -6.59 -2.99
C GLU A 70 11.61 -6.20 -2.75
N ALA A 71 12.40 -5.99 -3.81
CA ALA A 71 13.78 -5.52 -3.69
C ALA A 71 13.88 -4.10 -3.09
N ALA A 72 12.88 -3.25 -3.32
CA ALA A 72 12.76 -1.95 -2.67
C ALA A 72 12.14 -2.04 -1.25
N GLY A 73 11.93 -3.25 -0.73
CA GLY A 73 11.44 -3.49 0.62
C GLY A 73 9.95 -3.25 0.80
N ALA A 74 9.16 -3.24 -0.28
CA ALA A 74 7.70 -3.33 -0.15
C ALA A 74 7.30 -4.76 0.21
N GLU A 75 6.26 -4.89 1.03
CA GLU A 75 5.63 -6.15 1.39
C GLU A 75 4.32 -6.27 0.60
N ILE A 76 4.25 -7.25 -0.30
CA ILE A 76 3.06 -7.47 -1.12
C ILE A 76 2.14 -8.44 -0.39
N LEU A 77 0.95 -7.99 -0.04
CA LEU A 77 -0.05 -8.79 0.67
C LEU A 77 -1.27 -9.05 -0.23
N PRO A 78 -1.65 -10.31 -0.47
CA PRO A 78 -2.80 -10.63 -1.30
C PRO A 78 -4.11 -10.41 -0.53
N PHE A 79 -5.18 -10.04 -1.25
CA PHE A 79 -6.55 -10.11 -0.76
C PHE A 79 -7.53 -10.52 -1.84
N GLU A 80 -8.69 -11.06 -1.45
CA GLU A 80 -9.78 -11.38 -2.37
C GLU A 80 -10.82 -10.27 -2.35
N ALA A 81 -11.26 -9.84 -3.53
CA ALA A 81 -12.42 -8.95 -3.64
C ALA A 81 -13.71 -9.75 -3.35
N ARG A 82 -14.54 -9.24 -2.44
CA ARG A 82 -15.78 -9.86 -1.97
C ARG A 82 -17.02 -9.10 -2.39
N VAL A 83 -16.93 -7.78 -2.55
CA VAL A 83 -18.08 -6.91 -2.81
C VAL A 83 -17.96 -6.16 -4.14
N PHE A 84 -16.79 -5.60 -4.45
CA PHE A 84 -16.68 -4.61 -5.52
C PHE A 84 -16.11 -5.18 -6.82
N GLY A 85 -14.87 -5.71 -6.77
CA GLY A 85 -14.15 -6.20 -7.94
C GLY A 85 -14.12 -5.23 -9.13
N GLN A 86 -14.22 -5.78 -10.34
CA GLN A 86 -14.06 -5.03 -11.59
C GLN A 86 -15.16 -3.99 -11.85
N ASP A 87 -16.37 -4.20 -11.33
CA ASP A 87 -17.49 -3.27 -11.54
C ASP A 87 -17.30 -1.97 -10.72
N TYR A 88 -16.50 -2.01 -9.65
CA TYR A 88 -16.05 -0.82 -8.92
C TYR A 88 -14.62 -1.00 -8.35
N PRO A 89 -13.56 -0.92 -9.18
CA PRO A 89 -12.19 -1.22 -8.80
C PRO A 89 -11.65 -0.41 -7.62
N GLN A 90 -12.17 0.80 -7.42
CA GLN A 90 -11.77 1.68 -6.32
C GLN A 90 -12.16 1.10 -4.95
N GLY A 91 -13.13 0.18 -4.91
CA GLY A 91 -13.51 -0.58 -3.73
C GLY A 91 -12.38 -1.41 -3.12
N ASN A 92 -11.34 -1.73 -3.90
CA ASN A 92 -10.12 -2.35 -3.39
C ASN A 92 -9.51 -1.58 -2.22
N LYS A 93 -9.62 -0.24 -2.18
CA LYS A 93 -9.11 0.57 -1.07
C LYS A 93 -9.78 0.22 0.26
N ILE A 94 -11.06 -0.16 0.22
CA ILE A 94 -11.84 -0.57 1.40
C ILE A 94 -11.51 -2.02 1.76
N GLU A 95 -11.50 -2.92 0.78
CA GLU A 95 -11.27 -4.35 1.02
C GLU A 95 -9.83 -4.64 1.49
N ALA A 96 -8.86 -3.87 0.98
CA ALA A 96 -7.47 -3.94 1.41
C ALA A 96 -7.27 -3.61 2.90
N LEU A 97 -8.16 -2.83 3.54
CA LEU A 97 -8.05 -2.56 4.98
C LEU A 97 -8.13 -3.84 5.81
N GLY A 98 -8.77 -4.90 5.28
CA GLY A 98 -8.92 -6.18 5.96
C GLY A 98 -7.63 -6.99 6.11
N ILE A 99 -6.55 -6.63 5.40
CA ILE A 99 -5.24 -7.32 5.52
C ILE A 99 -4.31 -6.67 6.54
N LEU A 100 -4.65 -5.47 7.00
CA LEU A 100 -3.81 -4.75 7.95
C LEU A 100 -3.89 -5.39 9.34
N PRO A 101 -2.79 -5.39 10.11
CA PRO A 101 -2.82 -5.84 11.49
C PRO A 101 -3.81 -5.02 12.33
N ALA A 102 -4.55 -5.70 13.19
CA ALA A 102 -5.46 -5.05 14.13
C ALA A 102 -4.67 -4.18 15.12
N ASN A 103 -5.20 -2.99 15.42
CA ASN A 103 -4.65 -2.04 16.39
C ASN A 103 -3.26 -1.46 16.04
N GLU A 104 -2.81 -1.57 14.79
CA GLU A 104 -1.63 -0.86 14.31
C GLU A 104 -2.02 0.38 13.50
N PRO A 105 -1.37 1.54 13.72
CA PRO A 105 -1.63 2.72 12.91
C PRO A 105 -1.20 2.51 11.46
N PHE A 106 -1.94 3.11 10.54
CA PHE A 106 -1.58 3.11 9.13
C PHE A 106 -1.97 4.42 8.44
N VAL A 107 -1.34 4.69 7.30
CA VAL A 107 -1.74 5.75 6.39
C VAL A 107 -1.88 5.15 5.00
N PHE A 108 -3.03 5.36 4.40
CA PHE A 108 -3.27 4.98 3.02
C PHE A 108 -2.81 6.08 2.06
N PHE A 109 -2.15 5.70 0.97
CA PHE A 109 -1.85 6.59 -0.14
C PHE A 109 -2.36 5.99 -1.45
N ASP A 110 -2.88 6.86 -2.32
CA ASP A 110 -3.14 6.47 -3.70
C ASP A 110 -1.82 6.11 -4.39
N THR A 111 -1.87 5.10 -5.23
CA THR A 111 -0.67 4.48 -5.83
C THR A 111 0.05 5.41 -6.80
N ASP A 112 -0.62 6.45 -7.31
CA ASP A 112 -0.07 7.54 -8.11
C ASP A 112 0.57 8.67 -7.28
N THR A 113 0.78 8.46 -5.97
CA THR A 113 1.51 9.40 -5.10
C THR A 113 3.02 9.33 -5.33
N LEU A 114 3.66 10.50 -5.41
CA LEU A 114 5.12 10.65 -5.42
C LEU A 114 5.62 11.30 -4.13
N PHE A 115 6.55 10.65 -3.42
CA PHE A 115 7.15 11.21 -2.21
C PHE A 115 8.38 12.06 -2.55
N THR A 116 8.40 13.31 -2.09
CA THR A 116 9.50 14.26 -2.35
C THR A 116 10.22 14.73 -1.09
N ALA A 117 9.75 14.31 0.09
CA ALA A 117 10.32 14.68 1.38
C ALA A 117 10.02 13.59 2.43
N PRO A 118 10.74 13.58 3.58
CA PRO A 118 10.51 12.62 4.64
C PRO A 118 9.09 12.67 5.21
N ILE A 119 8.47 11.51 5.36
CA ILE A 119 7.09 11.32 5.81
C ILE A 119 6.90 11.62 7.30
N ASP A 120 7.99 11.55 8.08
CA ASP A 120 8.01 11.88 9.51
C ASP A 120 7.88 13.39 9.79
N THR A 121 7.98 14.23 8.75
CA THR A 121 7.65 15.66 8.83
C THR A 121 6.15 15.90 8.93
N VAL A 122 5.33 14.94 8.48
CA VAL A 122 3.87 14.99 8.59
C VAL A 122 3.47 14.67 10.03
N ARG A 123 2.64 15.56 10.59
CA ARG A 123 2.20 15.50 11.99
C ARG A 123 0.94 14.63 12.13
N PHE A 124 1.05 13.34 11.82
CA PHE A 124 -0.06 12.39 12.03
C PHE A 124 -0.47 12.33 13.51
N ASP A 125 -1.78 12.15 13.73
CA ASP A 125 -2.43 11.94 15.02
C ASP A 125 -3.24 10.64 14.91
N PHE A 126 -2.68 9.55 15.45
CA PHE A 126 -3.21 8.19 15.34
C PHE A 126 -4.03 7.80 16.57
#